data_AF-A0A6T6MFZ6-F1
#
_entry.id   AF-A0A6T6MFZ6-F1
#
_cell.length_a   1.000
_cell.length_b   1.000
_cell.length_c   1.000
_cell.angle_alpha   90.00
_cell.angle_beta   90.00
_cell.angle_gamma   90.00
#
_symmetry.space_group_name_H-M   'P 1'
#
loop_
_entity.id
_entity.type
_entity.pdbx_description
1 polymer ?
#
loop_
_entity_poly.entity_id
_entity_poly.type
_entity_poly.pdbx_seq_one_letter_code
_entity_poly.pdbx_strand_id
1 'polypeptide(L)'
;RLGSGISTSVEGRIEKLDVLKTTQSGWEKFYRDRYTVLPDTDERILATTVSVVWKLSQTQNVNYSSIYQTLLNCIYDVFFGDPKTGKYSPGVQNTQYLIAHRMLELVPEISEVSMVLPNIHFLPCTIPALVKNNIQFEDDVFIPTDEPQGEIRCTLKRPTSLLAKY
;
A
#
# COMPACT_ATOMS: atom_id res chain seq x y z
N ARG A 1 33.61 24.07 -24.40
CA ARG A 1 33.18 23.23 -23.27
C ARG A 1 31.70 23.54 -23.05
N LEU A 2 30.81 22.66 -23.51
CA LEU A 2 29.37 22.79 -23.29
C LEU A 2 29.12 22.69 -21.78
N GLY A 3 28.52 23.72 -21.19
CA GLY A 3 28.28 23.79 -19.75
C GLY A 3 27.44 22.59 -19.31
N SER A 4 27.88 21.90 -18.26
CA SER A 4 27.05 20.93 -17.56
C SER A 4 25.85 21.69 -16.99
N GLY A 5 24.73 21.64 -17.70
CA GLY A 5 23.49 22.27 -17.25
C GLY A 5 23.11 21.74 -15.87
N ILE A 6 22.57 22.63 -15.03
CA ILE A 6 22.00 22.25 -13.73
C ILE A 6 20.79 21.36 -14.02
N SER A 7 20.83 20.10 -13.58
CA SER A 7 19.65 19.22 -13.60
C SER A 7 18.88 19.36 -12.29
N THR A 8 17.60 19.73 -12.37
CA THR A 8 16.70 19.82 -11.22
C THR A 8 15.83 18.57 -11.16
N SER A 9 15.71 17.97 -9.96
CA SER A 9 14.78 16.87 -9.67
C SER A 9 13.83 17.31 -8.56
N VAL A 10 12.54 17.02 -8.72
CA VAL A 10 11.50 17.33 -7.72
C VAL A 10 10.82 16.04 -7.31
N GLU A 11 10.72 15.83 -6.00
CA GLU A 11 9.97 14.73 -5.39
C GLU A 11 8.79 15.28 -4.60
N GLY A 12 7.66 14.58 -4.66
CA GLY A 12 6.54 14.77 -3.74
C GLY A 12 6.35 13.52 -2.88
N ARG A 13 5.67 13.68 -1.74
CA ARG A 13 5.49 12.61 -0.75
C ARG A 13 4.13 12.64 -0.08
N ILE A 14 3.63 11.45 0.26
CA ILE A 14 2.58 11.21 1.26
C ILE A 14 3.24 10.32 2.31
N GLU A 15 3.28 10.78 3.56
CA GLU A 15 3.90 10.03 4.66
C GLU A 15 2.90 9.92 5.81
N LYS A 16 2.99 8.81 6.55
CA LYS A 16 2.17 8.58 7.76
C LYS A 16 0.66 8.60 7.51
N LEU A 17 0.21 8.05 6.38
CA LEU A 17 -1.22 7.88 6.11
C LEU A 17 -1.68 6.52 6.66
N ASP A 18 -2.27 6.53 7.85
CA ASP A 18 -2.81 5.32 8.47
C ASP A 18 -4.18 4.97 7.88
N VAL A 19 -4.30 3.75 7.38
CA VAL A 19 -5.55 3.21 6.83
C VAL A 19 -5.80 1.80 7.34
N LEU A 20 -7.07 1.48 7.57
CA LEU A 20 -7.52 0.19 8.03
C LEU A 20 -8.83 -0.17 7.34
N LYS A 21 -8.93 -1.41 6.85
CA LYS A 21 -10.22 -2.03 6.51
C LYS A 21 -10.37 -3.35 7.26
N THR A 22 -11.58 -3.64 7.71
CA THR A 22 -11.88 -4.78 8.59
C THR A 22 -12.15 -6.08 7.85
N THR A 23 -12.29 -6.01 6.52
CA THR A 23 -12.63 -7.13 5.64
C THR A 23 -12.00 -6.91 4.25
N GLN A 24 -12.32 -7.77 3.29
CA GLN A 24 -11.93 -7.65 1.88
C GLN A 24 -10.40 -7.72 1.73
N SER A 25 -9.77 -8.56 2.53
CA SER A 25 -8.33 -8.83 2.48
C SER A 25 -8.08 -10.28 2.85
N GLY A 26 -7.24 -10.95 2.06
CA GLY A 26 -6.78 -12.29 2.35
C GLY A 26 -5.27 -12.42 2.23
N TRP A 27 -4.78 -13.61 2.54
CA TRP A 27 -3.44 -14.09 2.27
C TRP A 27 -3.43 -15.60 2.28
N GLU A 28 -3.29 -16.19 1.10
CA GLU A 28 -3.38 -17.62 0.91
C GLU A 28 -2.42 -18.12 -0.17
N LYS A 29 -2.23 -19.44 -0.26
CA LYS A 29 -1.47 -20.10 -1.34
C LYS A 29 0.00 -19.66 -1.42
N PHE A 30 0.57 -19.22 -0.31
CA PHE A 30 1.99 -18.91 -0.20
C PHE A 30 2.84 -20.18 -0.05
N TYR A 31 4.15 -20.03 -0.28
CA TYR A 31 5.11 -21.11 -0.10
C TYR A 31 5.14 -21.58 1.34
N ARG A 32 5.17 -22.90 1.54
CA ARG A 32 5.21 -23.53 2.87
C ARG A 32 6.46 -24.36 3.03
N ASP A 33 7.09 -24.21 4.18
CA ASP A 33 8.19 -25.04 4.64
C ASP A 33 7.93 -25.60 6.05
N ARG A 34 8.95 -26.25 6.63
CA ARG A 34 8.88 -26.86 7.97
C ARG A 34 8.66 -25.86 9.12
N TYR A 35 8.80 -24.55 8.88
CA TYR A 35 8.63 -23.50 9.88
C TYR A 35 7.36 -22.67 9.65
N THR A 36 6.61 -22.96 8.59
CA THR A 36 5.42 -22.20 8.24
C THR A 36 4.23 -22.62 9.10
N VAL A 37 3.91 -21.80 10.10
CA VAL A 37 2.76 -22.00 11.00
C VAL A 37 1.53 -21.17 10.63
N LEU A 38 1.69 -20.20 9.72
CA LEU A 38 0.63 -19.29 9.32
C LEU A 38 -0.43 -20.05 8.48
N PRO A 39 -1.72 -20.02 8.86
CA PRO A 39 -2.79 -20.57 8.03
C PRO A 39 -3.07 -19.68 6.81
N ASP A 40 -3.65 -20.25 5.77
CA ASP A 40 -4.29 -19.44 4.72
C ASP A 40 -5.50 -18.72 5.32
N THR A 41 -5.78 -17.52 4.83
CA THR A 41 -7.05 -16.83 5.12
C THR A 41 -7.55 -16.09 3.88
N ASP A 42 -8.85 -16.14 3.65
CA ASP A 42 -9.55 -15.32 2.66
C ASP A 42 -10.19 -14.06 3.30
N GLU A 43 -10.16 -13.96 4.63
CA GLU A 43 -10.69 -12.81 5.37
C GLU A 43 -9.75 -12.40 6.52
N ARG A 44 -9.45 -11.10 6.61
CA ARG A 44 -8.67 -10.50 7.70
C ARG A 44 -8.73 -8.98 7.67
N ILE A 45 -8.40 -8.37 8.80
CA ILE A 45 -8.08 -6.95 8.86
C ILE A 45 -6.83 -6.68 8.01
N LEU A 46 -6.87 -5.62 7.22
CA LEU A 46 -5.70 -5.03 6.58
C LEU A 46 -5.50 -3.61 7.12
N ALA A 47 -4.41 -3.41 7.84
CA ALA A 47 -3.99 -2.11 8.35
C ALA A 47 -2.56 -1.79 7.91
N THR A 48 -2.31 -0.54 7.52
CA THR A 48 -0.99 -0.09 7.06
C THR A 48 -0.81 1.41 7.26
N THR A 49 0.42 1.83 7.51
CA THR A 49 0.85 3.23 7.39
C THR A 49 1.46 3.46 6.01
N VAL A 50 0.68 4.01 5.10
CA VAL A 50 1.10 4.23 3.71
C VAL A 50 2.14 5.35 3.66
N SER A 51 3.30 5.03 3.07
CA SER A 51 4.33 6.02 2.69
C SER A 51 4.61 5.92 1.20
N VAL A 52 4.49 7.03 0.47
CA VAL A 52 4.70 7.13 -0.97
C VAL A 52 5.63 8.30 -1.28
N VAL A 53 6.59 8.08 -2.18
CA VAL A 53 7.43 9.10 -2.79
C VAL A 53 7.29 9.01 -4.30
N TRP A 54 7.06 10.13 -4.98
CA TRP A 54 7.04 10.17 -6.45
C TRP A 54 8.03 11.19 -6.98
N LYS A 55 8.60 10.90 -8.15
CA LYS A 55 9.51 11.79 -8.88
C LYS A 55 8.85 12.33 -10.12
N LEU A 56 8.95 13.64 -10.33
CA LEU A 56 8.45 14.27 -11.55
C LEU A 56 9.46 14.15 -12.70
N SER A 57 8.97 13.95 -13.92
CA SER A 57 9.75 13.96 -15.15
C SER A 57 10.07 15.39 -15.63
N GLN A 58 9.23 16.35 -15.28
CA GLN A 58 9.41 17.76 -15.57
C GLN A 58 8.90 18.65 -14.43
N THR A 59 9.30 19.92 -14.43
CA THR A 59 8.95 20.89 -13.38
C THR A 59 8.19 22.10 -13.92
N GLN A 60 8.00 22.21 -15.24
CA GLN A 60 7.32 23.34 -15.86
C GLN A 60 5.81 23.13 -15.86
N ASN A 61 5.06 24.18 -15.50
CA ASN A 61 3.59 24.20 -15.51
C ASN A 61 2.92 23.08 -14.69
N VAL A 62 3.61 22.55 -13.67
CA VAL A 62 3.09 21.46 -12.82
C VAL A 62 2.20 22.02 -11.71
N ASN A 63 0.97 21.50 -11.60
CA ASN A 63 0.09 21.77 -10.47
C ASN A 63 0.31 20.75 -9.34
N TYR A 64 1.27 21.02 -8.46
CA TYR A 64 1.66 20.12 -7.38
C TYR A 64 0.49 19.75 -6.44
N SER A 65 -0.38 20.71 -6.13
CA SER A 65 -1.54 20.48 -5.25
C SER A 65 -2.54 19.52 -5.88
N SER A 66 -2.82 19.67 -7.18
CA SER A 66 -3.70 18.76 -7.91
C SER A 66 -3.12 17.35 -8.01
N ILE A 67 -1.81 17.22 -8.22
CA ILE A 67 -1.13 15.92 -8.21
C ILE A 67 -1.29 15.27 -6.84
N TYR A 68 -0.95 15.97 -5.75
CA TYR A 68 -1.05 15.43 -4.40
C TYR A 68 -2.46 14.89 -4.11
N GLN A 69 -3.51 15.68 -4.40
CA GLN A 69 -4.90 15.25 -4.19
C GLN A 69 -5.29 14.05 -5.05
N THR A 70 -4.83 14.03 -6.31
CA THR A 70 -5.08 12.90 -7.22
C THR A 70 -4.45 11.60 -6.69
N LEU A 71 -3.21 11.67 -6.20
CA LEU A 71 -2.50 10.52 -5.65
C LEU A 71 -3.11 10.05 -4.33
N LEU A 72 -3.52 10.97 -3.45
CA LEU A 72 -4.20 10.64 -2.20
C LEU A 72 -5.53 9.90 -2.47
N ASN A 73 -6.36 10.43 -3.39
CA ASN A 73 -7.60 9.78 -3.79
C ASN A 73 -7.33 8.41 -4.45
N CYS A 74 -6.28 8.30 -5.26
CA CYS A 74 -5.87 7.03 -5.86
C CYS A 74 -5.55 5.95 -4.79
N ILE A 75 -4.92 6.33 -3.67
CA ILE A 75 -4.69 5.40 -2.55
C ILE A 75 -6.02 4.93 -1.99
N TYR A 76 -6.94 5.85 -1.68
CA TYR A 76 -8.25 5.50 -1.13
C TYR A 76 -9.07 4.61 -2.06
N ASP A 77 -9.18 4.97 -3.34
CA ASP A 77 -9.93 4.22 -4.35
C ASP A 77 -9.42 2.79 -4.49
N VAL A 78 -8.10 2.59 -4.48
CA VAL A 78 -7.51 1.26 -4.65
C VAL A 78 -7.55 0.44 -3.37
N PHE A 79 -7.34 1.07 -2.21
CA PHE A 79 -7.30 0.39 -0.91
C PHE A 79 -8.70 -0.02 -0.43
N PHE A 80 -9.65 0.92 -0.47
CA PHE A 80 -11.02 0.72 0.01
C PHE A 80 -11.96 0.18 -1.08
N GLY A 81 -11.85 0.68 -2.31
CA GLY A 81 -12.79 0.35 -3.38
C GLY A 81 -14.12 1.09 -3.25
N ASP A 82 -15.20 0.46 -3.74
CA ASP A 82 -16.55 1.01 -3.63
C ASP A 82 -16.99 1.09 -2.15
N PRO A 83 -17.55 2.21 -1.67
CA PRO A 83 -17.93 2.34 -0.26
C PRO A 83 -19.00 1.35 0.22
N LYS A 84 -19.77 0.72 -0.67
CA LYS A 84 -20.82 -0.26 -0.31
C LYS A 84 -20.31 -1.69 -0.38
N THR A 85 -19.47 -2.03 -1.36
CA THR A 85 -19.02 -3.42 -1.58
C THR A 85 -17.56 -3.67 -1.21
N GLY A 86 -16.79 -2.61 -1.01
CA GLY A 86 -15.35 -2.66 -0.85
C GLY A 86 -14.62 -3.20 -2.09
N LYS A 87 -13.34 -3.50 -1.93
CA LYS A 87 -12.50 -4.17 -2.92
C LYS A 87 -11.58 -5.18 -2.25
N TYR A 88 -11.67 -6.43 -2.71
CA TYR A 88 -10.83 -7.51 -2.21
C TYR A 88 -9.36 -7.31 -2.56
N SER A 89 -8.48 -7.56 -1.58
CA SER A 89 -7.03 -7.52 -1.71
C SER A 89 -6.44 -8.89 -1.38
N PRO A 90 -5.92 -9.66 -2.36
CA PRO A 90 -5.31 -10.97 -2.10
C PRO A 90 -3.93 -10.88 -1.42
N GLY A 91 -3.37 -9.69 -1.27
CA GLY A 91 -2.08 -9.45 -0.65
C GLY A 91 -1.64 -7.99 -0.79
N VAL A 92 -0.81 -7.53 0.13
CA VAL A 92 -0.34 -6.13 0.17
C VAL A 92 0.46 -5.79 -1.08
N GLN A 93 1.26 -6.74 -1.60
CA GLN A 93 2.04 -6.59 -2.84
C GLN A 93 1.16 -6.24 -4.05
N ASN A 94 0.00 -6.89 -4.17
CA ASN A 94 -0.94 -6.62 -5.26
C ASN A 94 -1.54 -5.21 -5.13
N THR A 95 -2.02 -4.86 -3.93
CA THR A 95 -2.56 -3.53 -3.65
C THR A 95 -1.52 -2.45 -3.90
N GLN A 96 -0.28 -2.67 -3.46
CA GLN A 96 0.85 -1.77 -3.67
C GLN A 96 1.13 -1.54 -5.15
N TYR A 97 1.21 -2.61 -5.95
CA TYR A 97 1.38 -2.51 -7.40
C TYR A 97 0.24 -1.74 -8.07
N LEU A 98 -1.01 -2.05 -7.73
CA LEU A 98 -2.18 -1.39 -8.32
C LEU A 98 -2.23 0.11 -8.01
N ILE A 99 -1.85 0.52 -6.79
CA ILE A 99 -1.74 1.95 -6.45
C ILE A 99 -0.65 2.59 -7.32
N ALA A 100 0.57 2.06 -7.30
CA ALA A 100 1.69 2.65 -8.05
C ALA A 100 1.42 2.72 -9.56
N HIS A 101 0.83 1.68 -10.13
CA HIS A 101 0.43 1.63 -11.53
C HIS A 101 -0.59 2.72 -11.85
N ARG A 102 -1.69 2.80 -11.09
CA ARG A 102 -2.76 3.78 -11.32
C ARG A 102 -2.28 5.21 -11.12
N MET A 103 -1.38 5.46 -10.17
CA MET A 103 -0.73 6.77 -10.00
C MET A 103 0.02 7.20 -11.27
N LEU A 104 0.79 6.28 -11.88
CA LEU A 104 1.46 6.52 -13.15
C LEU A 104 0.46 6.62 -14.33
N GLU A 105 -0.74 6.04 -14.27
CA GLU A 105 -1.74 6.27 -15.32
C GLU A 105 -2.39 7.65 -15.21
N LEU A 106 -2.70 8.08 -13.98
CA LEU A 106 -3.41 9.33 -13.71
C LEU A 106 -2.55 10.58 -13.87
N VAL A 107 -1.24 10.49 -13.60
CA VAL A 107 -0.34 11.65 -13.59
C VAL A 107 0.84 11.44 -14.56
N PRO A 108 0.72 11.89 -15.82
CA PRO A 108 1.76 11.79 -16.84
C PRO A 108 3.12 12.35 -16.41
N GLU A 109 3.10 13.41 -15.61
CA GLU A 109 4.29 14.12 -15.10
C GLU A 109 5.10 13.29 -14.10
N ILE A 110 4.59 12.18 -13.59
CA ILE A 110 5.33 11.30 -12.69
C ILE A 110 6.12 10.27 -13.51
N SER A 111 7.41 10.15 -13.21
CA SER A 111 8.34 9.19 -13.83
C SER A 111 8.53 7.92 -13.00
N GLU A 112 8.41 8.02 -11.68
CA GLU A 112 8.69 6.96 -10.72
C GLU A 112 7.83 7.15 -9.46
N VAL A 113 7.31 6.04 -8.94
CA VAL A 113 6.62 5.95 -7.65
C VAL A 113 7.30 4.88 -6.81
N SER A 114 7.66 5.23 -5.58
CA SER A 114 8.18 4.30 -4.57
C SER A 114 7.29 4.31 -3.34
N MET A 115 7.03 3.15 -2.74
CA MET A 115 6.14 3.04 -1.59
C MET A 115 6.52 1.95 -0.61
N VAL A 116 6.11 2.16 0.63
CA VAL A 116 6.29 1.27 1.77
C VAL A 116 4.94 1.13 2.48
N LEU A 117 4.45 -0.10 2.57
CA LEU A 117 3.21 -0.46 3.24
C LEU A 117 3.53 -1.55 4.29
N PRO A 118 3.77 -1.18 5.56
CA PRO A 118 3.87 -2.16 6.63
C PRO A 118 2.51 -2.78 6.90
N ASN A 119 2.46 -4.09 7.16
CA ASN A 119 1.25 -4.80 7.54
C ASN A 119 1.12 -4.77 9.08
N ILE A 120 0.35 -3.82 9.58
CA ILE A 120 0.07 -3.68 11.01
C ILE A 120 -0.90 -4.77 11.42
N HIS A 121 -0.50 -5.61 12.37
CA HIS A 121 -1.24 -6.81 12.71
C HIS A 121 -2.34 -6.53 13.75
N PHE A 122 -3.55 -6.96 13.43
CA PHE A 122 -4.66 -7.08 14.36
C PHE A 122 -4.99 -8.58 14.49
N LEU A 123 -4.51 -9.21 15.55
CA LEU A 123 -4.59 -10.66 15.73
C LEU A 123 -5.84 -11.04 16.55
N PRO A 124 -6.49 -12.18 16.26
CA PRO A 124 -7.59 -12.69 17.09
C PRO A 124 -7.21 -12.78 18.58
N CYS A 125 -8.03 -12.18 19.45
CA CYS A 125 -7.81 -12.25 20.88
C CYS A 125 -8.22 -13.63 21.42
N THR A 126 -7.23 -14.48 21.71
CA THR A 126 -7.48 -15.79 22.32
C THR A 126 -6.89 -15.82 23.73
N ILE A 127 -7.76 -15.69 24.75
CA ILE A 127 -7.35 -15.75 26.16
C ILE A 127 -7.59 -17.16 26.69
N PRO A 128 -6.55 -17.92 27.13
CA PRO A 128 -6.70 -19.31 27.55
C PRO A 128 -7.75 -19.56 28.64
N ALA A 129 -7.92 -18.60 29.56
CA ALA A 129 -8.94 -18.67 30.60
C ALA A 129 -10.38 -18.56 30.04
N LEU A 130 -10.59 -17.75 29.00
CA LEU A 130 -11.89 -17.60 28.34
C LEU A 130 -12.22 -18.85 27.53
N VAL A 131 -11.23 -19.38 26.79
CA VAL A 131 -11.39 -20.63 26.02
C VAL A 131 -11.80 -21.80 26.90
N LYS A 132 -11.23 -21.92 28.10
CA LYS A 132 -11.63 -22.96 29.09
C LYS A 132 -13.08 -22.84 29.56
N ASN A 133 -13.68 -21.66 29.45
CA ASN A 133 -15.08 -21.38 29.78
C ASN A 133 -15.97 -21.36 28.54
N ASN A 134 -15.54 -21.98 27.43
CA ASN A 134 -16.25 -22.01 26.15
C ASN A 134 -16.53 -20.64 25.53
N ILE A 135 -15.70 -19.64 25.84
CA ILE A 135 -15.75 -18.32 25.17
C ILE A 135 -14.69 -18.35 24.08
N GLN A 136 -15.13 -18.32 22.82
CA GLN A 136 -14.29 -18.36 21.63
C GLN A 136 -14.24 -16.99 20.96
N PHE A 137 -13.27 -16.81 20.08
CA PHE A 137 -13.20 -15.63 19.22
C PHE A 137 -14.25 -15.74 18.12
N GLU A 138 -15.07 -14.70 17.96
CA GLU A 138 -16.21 -14.66 17.03
C GLU A 138 -16.06 -13.45 16.07
N ASP A 139 -14.85 -13.22 15.57
CA ASP A 139 -14.50 -12.08 14.72
C ASP A 139 -14.76 -10.70 15.36
N ASP A 140 -14.64 -10.63 16.70
CA ASP A 140 -15.12 -9.51 17.52
C ASP A 140 -14.01 -8.73 18.25
N VAL A 141 -13.03 -9.42 18.85
CA VAL A 141 -11.97 -8.78 19.65
C VAL A 141 -10.59 -9.08 19.06
N PHE A 142 -9.90 -8.03 18.62
CA PHE A 142 -8.57 -8.12 18.03
C PHE A 142 -7.52 -7.42 18.91
N ILE A 143 -6.30 -7.94 18.92
CA ILE A 143 -5.14 -7.36 19.60
C ILE A 143 -4.28 -6.62 18.56
N PRO A 144 -4.19 -5.28 18.61
CA PRO A 144 -3.24 -4.54 17.78
C PRO A 144 -1.81 -4.87 18.25
N THR A 145 -0.93 -5.14 17.29
CA THR A 145 0.47 -5.49 17.54
C THR A 145 1.37 -4.49 16.82
N ASP A 146 2.18 -3.76 17.58
CA ASP A 146 3.13 -2.77 17.02
C ASP A 146 4.32 -3.46 16.34
N GLU A 147 4.85 -4.53 16.95
CA GLU A 147 6.00 -5.29 16.44
C GLU A 147 5.89 -6.79 16.76
N PRO A 148 6.39 -7.70 15.89
CA PRO A 148 6.93 -7.41 14.56
C PRO A 148 5.82 -7.18 13.53
N GLN A 149 6.11 -6.38 12.50
CA GLN A 149 5.23 -6.17 11.35
C GLN A 149 5.93 -6.55 10.04
N GLY A 150 5.19 -7.13 9.10
CA GLY A 150 5.70 -7.37 7.76
C GLY A 150 5.86 -6.05 7.01
N GLU A 151 6.98 -5.84 6.32
CA GLU A 151 7.21 -4.63 5.53
C GLU A 151 7.22 -4.95 4.03
N ILE A 152 6.34 -4.30 3.26
CA ILE A 152 6.23 -4.52 1.82
C ILE A 152 6.64 -3.23 1.09
N ARG A 153 7.59 -3.36 0.15
CA ARG A 153 8.14 -2.23 -0.62
C ARG A 153 8.02 -2.47 -2.13
N CYS A 154 7.70 -1.42 -2.88
CA CYS A 154 7.69 -1.43 -4.33
C CYS A 154 8.19 -0.09 -4.88
N THR A 155 8.92 -0.16 -6.01
CA THR A 155 9.23 0.98 -6.86
C THR A 155 8.83 0.64 -8.29
N LEU A 156 7.97 1.46 -8.89
CA LEU A 156 7.55 1.35 -10.28
C LEU A 156 8.01 2.58 -11.05
N LYS A 157 8.61 2.37 -12.22
CA LYS A 157 9.12 3.43 -13.09
C LYS A 157 8.54 3.30 -14.49
N ARG A 158 8.37 4.43 -15.17
CA ARG A 158 8.09 4.41 -16.60
C ARG A 158 9.29 3.86 -17.39
N PRO A 159 9.06 3.10 -18.47
CA PRO A 159 10.10 2.76 -19.43
C PRO A 159 10.78 4.03 -19.99
N THR A 160 12.10 3.98 -20.14
CA THR A 160 12.92 5.08 -20.68
C THR A 160 12.44 5.55 -22.06
N SER A 161 11.82 4.69 -22.87
CA SER A 161 11.29 5.01 -24.20
C SER A 161 10.08 5.95 -24.20
N LEU A 162 9.35 6.08 -23.07
CA LEU A 162 8.17 6.94 -22.96
C LEU A 162 8.50 8.35 -22.46
N LEU A 163 9.67 8.55 -21.86
CA LEU A 163 10.12 9.86 -21.35
C LEU A 163 10.68 10.76 -22.47
N ALA A 164 10.99 10.21 -23.64
CA ALA A 164 11.52 10.96 -24.78
C ALA A 164 10.44 11.61 -25.67
N LYS A 165 9.16 11.50 -25.31
CA LYS A 165 8.01 11.99 -26.11
C LYS A 165 7.30 13.21 -25.51
N TYR A 166 7.75 13.69 -24.37
CA TYR A 166 7.25 14.89 -23.68
C TYR A 166 8.45 15.77 -23.32
#